data_AF-A0A969JEP4-F1
#
_entry.id   AF-A0A969JEP4-F1
#
_cell.length_a   1.000
_cell.length_b   1.000
_cell.length_c   1.000
_cell.angle_alpha   90.00
_cell.angle_beta   90.00
_cell.angle_gamma   90.00
#
_symmetry.space_group_name_H-M   'P 1'
#
loop_
_entity.id
_entity.type
_entity.pdbx_description
1 polymer ?
#
loop_
_entity_poly.entity_id
_entity_poly.type
_entity_poly.pdbx_seq_one_letter_code
_entity_poly.pdbx_strand_id
1 'polypeptide(L)' 'MVVTAHARFLAVGWHLKADYTYLFNDRFGIGGRVTYHSFFQTRNSNYKSVGINVNVKF' A
#
# COMPACT_ATOMS: atom_id res chain seq x y z
N MET A 1 5.64 13.74 -9.87
CA MET A 1 5.22 12.37 -9.51
C MET A 1 6.02 11.95 -8.29
N VAL A 2 5.35 11.55 -7.21
CA VAL A 2 6.00 11.07 -5.98
C VAL A 2 5.55 9.63 -5.72
N VAL A 3 6.50 8.74 -5.48
CA VAL A 3 6.26 7.34 -5.16
C VAL A 3 6.96 7.03 -3.85
N THR A 4 6.21 6.53 -2.87
CA THR A 4 6.77 6.13 -1.58
C THR A 4 6.35 4.70 -1.28
N ALA A 5 7.33 3.84 -1.05
CA ALA A 5 7.09 2.44 -0.68
C ALA A 5 7.69 2.15 0.69
N HIS A 6 6.94 1.42 1.51
CA HIS A 6 7.34 1.01 2.84
C HIS A 6 7.14 -0.50 2.98
N ALA A 7 8.18 -1.18 3.45
CA ALA A 7 8.14 -2.59 3.81
C ALA A 7 8.37 -2.72 5.31
N ARG A 8 7.50 -3.46 6.00
CA ARG A 8 7.66 -3.76 7.42
C ARG A 8 7.52 -5.27 7.66
N PHE A 9 8.51 -5.84 8.32
CA PHE A 9 8.43 -7.18 8.87
C PHE A 9 7.68 -7.16 10.20
N LEU A 10 6.75 -8.07 10.38
CA LEU A 10 5.98 -8.30 11.60
C LEU A 10 6.32 -9.71 12.10
N ALA A 11 6.15 -9.94 13.40
CA ALA A 11 6.39 -11.27 14.00
C ALA A 11 5.59 -12.40 13.32
N VAL A 12 4.48 -12.05 12.66
CA VAL A 12 3.54 -12.98 12.02
C VAL A 12 3.40 -12.74 10.51
N GLY A 13 4.32 -12.03 9.85
CA GLY A 13 4.15 -11.71 8.43
C GLY A 13 5.00 -10.57 7.89
N TRP A 14 4.66 -10.14 6.68
CA TRP A 14 5.22 -8.93 6.10
C TRP A 14 4.11 -8.05 5.50
N HIS A 15 4.34 -6.75 5.59
CA HIS A 15 3.43 -5.71 5.13
C HIS A 15 4.19 -4.84 4.13
N LEU A 16 3.69 -4.75 2.91
CA LEU A 16 4.13 -3.80 1.89
C LEU A 16 3.05 -2.73 1.67
N LYS A 17 3.44 -1.47 1.70
CA LYS A 17 2.56 -0.35 1.38
C LYS A 17 3.25 0.52 0.34
N ALA A 18 2.57 0.81 -0.76
CA ALA A 18 3.02 1.74 -1.77
C ALA A 18 1.98 2.85 -1.94
N ASP A 19 2.44 4.09 -1.82
CA ASP A 19 1.67 5.29 -2.12
C ASP A 19 2.22 5.90 -3.41
N TYR A 20 1.33 6.15 -4.36
CA TYR A 20 1.59 6.87 -5.59
C TYR A 20 0.78 8.16 -5.58
N THR A 21 1.41 9.29 -5.90
CA THR A 21 0.69 10.56 -6.08
C THR A 21 1.20 11.28 -7.32
N TYR A 22 0.25 11.64 -8.18
CA TYR A 22 0.46 12.49 -9.34
C TYR A 22 -0.17 13.85 -9.06
N LEU A 23 0.66 14.89 -9.07
CA LEU A 23 0.23 16.28 -8.96
C LEU A 23 0.07 16.84 -10.38
N PHE A 24 -1.11 17.36 -10.69
CA PHE A 24 -1.36 18.11 -11.92
C PHE A 24 -0.89 19.56 -11.80
N ASN A 25 -0.91 20.09 -10.57
CA ASN A 25 -0.40 21.40 -10.15
C ASN A 25 -0.13 21.37 -8.64
N ASP A 26 0.44 22.43 -8.07
CA ASP A 26 0.75 22.52 -6.62
C ASP A 26 -0.45 22.32 -5.69
N ARG A 27 -1.68 22.40 -6.21
CA ARG A 27 -2.94 22.30 -5.45
C ARG A 27 -3.81 21.09 -5.80
N PHE A 28 -3.59 20.44 -6.94
CA PHE A 28 -4.45 19.36 -7.42
C PHE A 28 -3.65 18.11 -7.73
N GLY A 29 -4.09 16.97 -7.19
CA GLY A 29 -3.44 15.70 -7.46
C GLY A 29 -4.36 14.50 -7.27
N ILE A 30 -4.05 13.45 -8.01
CA ILE A 30 -4.65 12.13 -7.87
C ILE A 30 -3.64 11.19 -7.20
N GLY A 31 -4.10 10.48 -6.18
CA GLY A 31 -3.30 9.52 -5.44
C GLY A 31 -3.92 8.13 -5.45
N GLY A 32 -3.07 7.12 -5.40
CA GLY A 32 -3.45 5.74 -5.19
C GLY A 32 -2.56 5.13 -4.12
N ARG A 33 -3.15 4.36 -3.22
CA ARG A 33 -2.45 3.56 -2.22
C ARG A 33 -2.72 2.10 -2.47
N VAL A 34 -1.67 1.32 -2.61
CA VAL A 34 -1.73 -0.15 -2.67
C VAL A 34 -1.15 -0.67 -1.36
N THR A 35 -1.96 -1.41 -0.62
CA THR A 35 -1.53 -2.08 0.60
C THR A 35 -1.59 -3.58 0.40
N TYR A 36 -0.50 -4.25 0.72
CA TYR A 36 -0.35 -5.70 0.67
C TYR A 36 0.02 -6.23 2.05
N HIS A 37 -0.71 -7.26 2.49
CA HIS A 37 -0.40 -8.01 3.70
C HIS A 37 -0.23 -9.49 3.40
N SER A 38 0.84 -10.09 3.91
CA SER A 38 1.02 -11.54 4.02
C SER A 38 1.20 -11.92 5.47
N PHE A 39 0.45 -12.91 5.94
CA PHE A 39 0.56 -13.45 7.29
C PHE A 39 1.13 -14.87 7.23
N PHE A 40 2.15 -15.14 8.04
CA PHE A 40 2.68 -16.47 8.28
C PHE A 40 1.75 -17.17 9.26
N GLN A 41 0.77 -17.90 8.75
CA GLN A 41 -0.08 -18.72 9.61
C GLN A 41 0.56 -20.08 9.81
N THR A 42 0.83 -20.43 11.07
CA THR A 42 1.26 -21.76 11.48
C THR A 42 0.15 -22.75 11.07
N ARG A 43 0.43 -23.57 10.05
CA ARG A 43 -0.48 -24.46 9.29
C ARG A 43 -1.17 -23.82 8.08
N ASN A 44 -0.37 -23.65 7.02
CA ASN A 44 -0.73 -23.96 5.64
C ASN A 44 -1.89 -23.19 4.99
N SER A 45 -1.99 -21.88 5.23
CA SER A 45 -2.77 -21.01 4.34
C SER A 45 -2.21 -19.59 4.39
N ASN A 46 -1.57 -19.16 3.29
CA ASN A 46 -1.06 -17.79 3.14
C ASN A 46 -2.25 -16.89 2.79
N TYR A 47 -2.79 -16.15 3.76
CA TYR A 47 -3.80 -15.14 3.49
C TYR A 47 -3.15 -13.92 2.84
N LYS A 48 -3.53 -13.64 1.58
CA LYS A 48 -3.09 -12.49 0.79
C LYS A 48 -4.24 -11.49 0.69
N SER A 49 -4.11 -10.32 1.32
CA SER A 49 -5.05 -9.22 1.14
C SER A 49 -4.37 -8.07 0.39
N VAL A 50 -4.97 -7.66 -0.73
CA VAL A 50 -4.55 -6.50 -1.53
C VAL A 50 -5.68 -5.48 -1.47
N GLY A 51 -5.43 -4.36 -0.82
CA GLY A 51 -6.35 -3.21 -0.80
C GLY A 51 -5.84 -2.12 -1.72
N ILE A 52 -6.65 -1.68 -2.67
CA ILE A 52 -6.40 -0.49 -3.49
C ILE A 52 -7.29 0.64 -2.96
N ASN A 53 -6.69 1.71 -2.49
CA ASN A 53 -7.39 2.91 -2.05
C ASN A 53 -7.01 4.07 -2.96
N VAL A 54 -7.96 4.58 -3.75
CA VAL A 54 -7.76 5.77 -4.59
C VAL A 54 -8.22 6.98 -3.79
N ASN A 55 -7.35 7.99 -3.66
CA ASN A 55 -7.63 9.23 -2.95
C ASN A 55 -7.45 10.40 -3.92
N VAL A 56 -8.52 11.14 -4.18
CA VAL A 56 -8.50 12.38 -4.96
C VAL A 56 -8.41 13.55 -3.98
N LYS A 57 -7.38 14.40 -4.11
CA LYS A 57 -7.21 15.60 -3.29
C LYS A 57 -7.60 16.83 -4.11
N PHE A 58 -8.49 17.66 -3.56
CA PHE A 58 -8.96 18.94 -4.10
C PHE A 58 -8.48 20.09 -3.23
#